data_AF-A0AAZ3SWP7-F1
#
_entry.id   AF-A0AAZ3SWP7-F1
#
_cell.length_a   1.000
_cell.length_b   1.000
_cell.length_c   1.000
_cell.angle_alpha   90.00
_cell.angle_beta   90.00
_cell.angle_gamma   90.00
#
_symmetry.space_group_name_H-M   'P 1'
#
loop_
_entity.id
_entity.type
_entity.pdbx_description
1 polymer ?
#
loop_
_entity_poly.entity_id
_entity_poly.type
_entity_poly.pdbx_seq_one_letter_code
_entity_poly.pdbx_strand_id
1 'polypeptide(L)'
;MASIEAWFMDDSDEDHRMPHKLNPNEPVSLKELENIGVFYWKLDADIYETDPVLEKIRKDRGYSYSDIITIDKDKLPNYEDKLKMFFEEHLHLDDEIRYILDGRAYFDVRDREDRWIRIAMTKGDLITLPAGIYHRFTLTETVPFARHWNTSLVLWLNLFEIPCLTEGPYNYLYVWGTEMRTTLKP
;
A
#
# COMPACT_ATOMS: atom_id res chain seq x y z
N MET A 1 20.83 0.05 8.81
CA MET A 1 19.62 -0.59 8.24
C MET A 1 18.77 0.52 7.69
N ALA A 2 18.33 0.45 6.44
CA ALA A 2 17.45 1.47 5.88
C ALA A 2 16.10 1.43 6.62
N SER A 3 15.67 2.55 7.19
CA SER A 3 14.37 2.72 7.83
C SER A 3 13.33 3.11 6.78
N ILE A 4 12.10 2.62 6.92
CA ILE A 4 10.95 3.13 6.16
C ILE A 4 10.80 4.64 6.40
N GLU A 5 10.48 5.40 5.34
CA GLU A 5 10.16 6.82 5.46
C GLU A 5 8.65 7.02 5.41
N ALA A 6 8.10 7.73 6.40
CA ALA A 6 6.71 8.16 6.43
C ALA A 6 6.60 9.59 6.98
N TRP A 7 5.58 10.34 6.55
CA TRP A 7 5.37 11.74 6.93
C TRP A 7 3.92 12.18 6.75
N PHE A 8 3.51 13.23 7.45
CA PHE A 8 2.23 13.88 7.20
C PHE A 8 2.27 14.71 5.91
N MET A 9 1.15 14.68 5.17
CA MET A 9 1.04 15.33 3.87
C MET A 9 0.58 16.78 3.96
N ASP A 10 1.01 17.60 3.00
CA ASP A 10 0.35 18.89 2.71
C ASP A 10 -1.04 18.70 2.06
N ASP A 11 -1.76 19.81 1.89
CA ASP A 11 -3.08 19.88 1.26
C ASP A 11 -3.04 20.42 -0.18
N SER A 12 -1.88 20.32 -0.84
CA SER A 12 -1.68 20.81 -2.21
C SER A 12 -2.41 19.95 -3.24
N ASP A 13 -2.98 20.61 -4.26
CA ASP A 13 -3.57 19.97 -5.45
C ASP A 13 -2.53 19.66 -6.55
N GLU A 14 -1.23 19.71 -6.22
CA GLU A 14 -0.14 19.30 -7.13
C GLU A 14 -0.19 17.81 -7.50
N ASP A 15 0.72 17.35 -8.36
CA ASP A 15 0.76 15.95 -8.79
C ASP A 15 0.94 15.04 -7.57
N HIS A 16 -0.08 14.24 -7.27
CA HIS A 16 -0.12 13.32 -6.14
C HIS A 16 1.06 12.32 -6.07
N ARG A 17 1.83 12.17 -7.15
CA ARG A 17 3.06 11.35 -7.22
C ARG A 17 4.29 12.04 -6.62
N MET A 18 4.21 13.35 -6.34
CA MET A 18 5.25 14.12 -5.65
C MET A 18 5.32 13.73 -4.15
N PRO A 19 6.36 14.11 -3.39
CA PRO A 19 6.43 13.74 -1.99
C PRO A 19 5.33 14.32 -1.08
N HIS A 20 4.79 15.51 -1.40
CA HIS A 20 3.77 16.21 -0.58
C HIS A 20 4.14 16.27 0.91
N LYS A 21 5.33 16.77 1.25
CA LYS A 21 5.77 16.93 2.66
C LYS A 21 5.30 18.28 3.18
N LEU A 22 4.78 18.32 4.41
CA LEU A 22 4.57 19.57 5.13
C LEU A 22 5.85 20.42 5.20
N ASN A 23 5.69 21.74 5.34
CA ASN A 23 6.79 22.68 5.57
C ASN A 23 6.51 23.53 6.81
N PRO A 24 7.15 23.24 7.98
CA PRO A 24 8.21 22.23 8.18
C PRO A 24 7.70 20.79 8.12
N ASN A 25 8.59 19.85 7.76
CA ASN A 25 8.25 18.42 7.65
C ASN A 25 7.90 17.81 9.01
N GLU A 26 6.83 17.00 9.05
CA GLU A 26 6.38 16.25 10.21
C GLU A 26 6.54 14.74 9.91
N PRO A 27 7.68 14.11 10.27
CA PRO A 27 7.91 12.70 10.00
C PRO A 27 7.09 11.81 10.94
N VAL A 28 6.71 10.63 10.44
CA VAL A 28 6.00 9.60 11.20
C VAL A 28 6.92 8.41 11.44
N SER A 29 7.09 8.03 12.69
CA SER A 29 7.90 6.88 13.07
C SER A 29 7.18 5.55 12.81
N LEU A 30 7.95 4.46 12.68
CA LEU A 30 7.38 3.12 12.60
C LEU A 30 6.48 2.80 13.80
N LYS A 31 6.80 3.34 14.99
CA LYS A 31 5.97 3.11 16.18
C LYS A 31 4.60 3.76 16.08
N GLU A 32 4.52 4.93 15.45
CA GLU A 32 3.25 5.61 15.19
C GLU A 32 2.42 4.86 14.15
N LEU A 33 3.05 4.30 13.11
CA LEU A 33 2.39 3.41 12.14
C LEU A 33 1.84 2.14 12.84
N GLU A 34 2.62 1.50 13.71
CA GLU A 34 2.14 0.34 14.50
C GLU A 34 0.93 0.70 15.37
N ASN A 35 0.86 1.91 15.91
CA ASN A 35 -0.24 2.35 16.77
C ASN A 35 -1.56 2.52 15.99
N ILE A 36 -1.50 2.65 14.66
CA ILE A 36 -2.66 2.62 13.76
C ILE A 36 -2.82 1.26 13.06
N GLY A 37 -2.07 0.24 13.49
CA GLY A 37 -2.16 -1.14 13.01
C GLY A 37 -1.40 -1.42 11.72
N VAL A 38 -0.62 -0.45 11.22
CA VAL A 38 0.24 -0.63 10.04
C VAL A 38 1.55 -1.30 10.47
N PHE A 39 1.86 -2.44 9.87
CA PHE A 39 3.09 -3.20 10.16
C PHE A 39 4.03 -3.22 8.98
N TYR A 40 5.34 -3.27 9.24
CA TYR A 40 6.38 -3.20 8.23
C TYR A 40 7.52 -4.19 8.50
N TRP A 41 8.09 -4.72 7.42
CA TRP A 41 9.31 -5.53 7.44
C TRP A 41 10.23 -5.16 6.27
N LYS A 42 11.54 -5.16 6.52
CA LYS A 42 12.57 -5.10 5.47
C LYS A 42 13.06 -6.50 5.16
N LEU A 43 12.94 -6.91 3.90
CA LEU A 43 13.30 -8.23 3.40
C LEU A 43 14.24 -8.11 2.18
N ASP A 44 14.78 -9.26 1.77
CA ASP A 44 15.57 -9.36 0.54
C ASP A 44 14.65 -9.79 -0.61
N ALA A 45 14.33 -8.82 -1.48
CA ALA A 45 13.45 -9.05 -2.62
C ALA A 45 14.08 -9.93 -3.71
N ASP A 46 15.40 -10.08 -3.75
CA ASP A 46 16.07 -10.91 -4.76
C ASP A 46 15.89 -12.40 -4.51
N ILE A 47 15.56 -12.78 -3.27
CA ILE A 47 15.33 -14.17 -2.86
C ILE A 47 13.87 -14.43 -2.45
N TYR A 48 12.92 -13.58 -2.84
CA TYR A 48 11.53 -13.63 -2.34
C TYR A 48 10.85 -15.00 -2.46
N GLU A 49 11.19 -15.83 -3.46
CA GLU A 49 10.63 -17.18 -3.64
C GLU A 49 11.10 -18.18 -2.57
N THR A 50 12.26 -17.93 -1.97
CA THR A 50 12.95 -18.85 -1.04
C THR A 50 13.34 -18.20 0.29
N ASP A 51 12.93 -16.95 0.53
CA ASP A 51 13.28 -16.21 1.73
C ASP A 51 12.64 -16.84 2.98
N PRO A 52 13.43 -17.44 3.89
CA PRO A 52 12.90 -18.06 5.11
C PRO A 52 12.28 -17.04 6.07
N VAL A 53 12.70 -15.76 6.01
CA VAL A 53 12.11 -14.69 6.83
C VAL A 53 10.71 -14.37 6.33
N LEU A 54 10.51 -14.25 5.02
CA LEU A 54 9.19 -14.10 4.42
C LEU A 54 8.30 -15.29 4.73
N GLU A 55 8.80 -16.52 4.60
CA GLU A 55 8.05 -17.73 4.94
C GLU A 55 7.57 -17.72 6.40
N LYS A 56 8.45 -17.31 7.32
CA LYS A 56 8.11 -17.17 8.74
C LYS A 56 7.02 -16.12 8.97
N ILE A 57 7.13 -14.93 8.36
CA ILE A 57 6.11 -13.88 8.49
C ILE A 57 4.77 -14.39 7.96
N ARG A 58 4.76 -15.06 6.79
CA ARG A 58 3.55 -15.63 6.22
C ARG A 58 2.91 -16.66 7.14
N LYS A 59 3.69 -17.55 7.76
CA LYS A 59 3.18 -18.54 8.72
C LYS A 59 2.62 -17.88 9.97
N ASP A 60 3.35 -16.93 10.56
CA ASP A 60 2.97 -16.25 11.80
C ASP A 60 1.68 -15.42 11.61
N ARG A 61 1.46 -14.89 10.40
CA ARG A 61 0.32 -14.01 10.09
C ARG A 61 -0.80 -14.67 9.27
N GLY A 62 -0.64 -15.93 8.87
CA GLY A 62 -1.66 -16.68 8.13
C GLY A 62 -1.74 -16.37 6.63
N TYR A 63 -0.71 -15.76 6.03
CA TYR A 63 -0.71 -15.36 4.61
C TYR A 63 -0.55 -16.57 3.68
N SER A 64 -1.67 -17.07 3.22
CA SER A 64 -1.76 -18.36 2.53
C SER A 64 -1.73 -18.28 1.00
N TYR A 65 -2.12 -17.15 0.41
CA TYR A 65 -2.16 -16.96 -1.04
C TYR A 65 -1.39 -15.70 -1.47
N SER A 66 -0.63 -15.80 -2.57
CA SER A 66 -0.01 -14.66 -3.26
C SER A 66 -0.31 -14.65 -4.74
N ASP A 67 -0.31 -13.45 -5.31
CA ASP A 67 -0.06 -13.22 -6.72
C ASP A 67 0.95 -12.08 -6.92
N ILE A 68 1.56 -11.98 -8.11
CA ILE A 68 2.47 -10.90 -8.48
C ILE A 68 1.77 -10.00 -9.50
N ILE A 69 1.61 -8.73 -9.15
CA ILE A 69 1.18 -7.70 -10.09
C ILE A 69 2.36 -6.83 -10.49
N THR A 70 2.47 -6.55 -11.79
CA THR A 70 3.42 -5.55 -12.30
C THR A 70 2.64 -4.36 -12.82
N ILE A 71 2.80 -3.22 -12.16
CA ILE A 71 2.22 -1.94 -12.56
C ILE A 71 3.19 -1.29 -13.53
N ASP A 72 2.86 -1.41 -14.81
CA ASP A 72 3.61 -0.86 -15.94
C ASP A 72 2.63 -0.44 -17.03
N LYS A 73 2.94 0.66 -17.71
CA LYS A 73 2.03 1.28 -18.68
C LYS A 73 1.74 0.37 -19.88
N ASP A 74 2.72 -0.42 -20.30
CA ASP A 74 2.61 -1.26 -21.49
C ASP A 74 2.11 -2.68 -21.15
N LYS A 75 2.35 -3.14 -19.92
CA LYS A 75 1.99 -4.51 -19.49
C LYS A 75 0.68 -4.62 -18.72
N LEU A 76 0.24 -3.57 -18.03
CA LEU A 76 -0.97 -3.62 -17.21
C LEU A 76 -2.21 -3.24 -18.06
N PRO A 77 -3.16 -4.17 -18.29
CA PRO A 77 -4.40 -3.83 -18.98
C PRO A 77 -5.20 -2.81 -18.17
N ASN A 78 -5.79 -1.83 -18.86
CA ASN A 78 -6.54 -0.71 -18.25
C ASN A 78 -5.71 0.07 -17.21
N TYR A 79 -4.42 0.29 -17.52
CA TYR A 79 -3.45 0.94 -16.64
C TYR A 79 -3.97 2.22 -15.96
N GLU A 80 -4.48 3.19 -16.74
CA GLU A 80 -4.91 4.49 -16.20
C GLU A 80 -6.14 4.35 -15.28
N ASP A 81 -7.11 3.52 -15.65
CA ASP A 81 -8.30 3.27 -14.83
C ASP A 81 -7.94 2.57 -13.51
N LYS A 82 -7.03 1.57 -13.58
CA LYS A 82 -6.53 0.88 -12.37
C LYS A 82 -5.77 1.84 -11.45
N LEU A 83 -4.90 2.69 -11.99
CA LEU A 83 -4.19 3.69 -11.17
C LEU A 83 -5.16 4.66 -10.50
N LYS A 84 -6.19 5.10 -11.22
CA LYS A 84 -7.23 5.96 -10.65
C LYS A 84 -7.96 5.24 -9.50
N MET A 85 -8.37 3.99 -9.70
CA MET A 85 -9.03 3.19 -8.66
C MET A 85 -8.14 2.98 -7.44
N PHE A 86 -6.85 2.72 -7.63
CA PHE A 86 -5.91 2.55 -6.51
C PHE A 86 -5.70 3.85 -5.73
N PHE A 87 -5.81 5.01 -6.38
CA PHE A 87 -5.60 6.30 -5.73
C PHE A 87 -6.88 6.90 -5.10
N GLU A 88 -8.06 6.46 -5.51
CA GLU A 88 -9.30 6.79 -4.80
C GLU A 88 -9.23 6.25 -3.37
N GLU A 89 -9.64 7.04 -2.37
CA GLU A 89 -9.63 6.61 -0.97
C GLU A 89 -10.60 5.43 -0.77
N HIS A 90 -10.08 4.32 -0.24
CA HIS A 90 -10.83 3.08 -0.04
C HIS A 90 -10.39 2.33 1.22
N LEU A 91 -11.08 1.24 1.51
CA LEU A 91 -10.74 0.29 2.57
C LEU A 91 -11.06 -1.13 2.13
N HIS A 92 -10.52 -2.09 2.87
CA HIS A 92 -10.76 -3.52 2.68
C HIS A 92 -11.30 -4.16 3.97
N LEU A 93 -12.08 -5.24 3.83
CA LEU A 93 -12.58 -6.03 4.97
C LEU A 93 -11.52 -6.95 5.56
N ASP A 94 -10.48 -7.23 4.77
CA ASP A 94 -9.29 -7.97 5.16
C ASP A 94 -8.07 -7.05 5.16
N ASP A 95 -6.99 -7.52 5.79
CA ASP A 95 -5.71 -6.85 5.73
C ASP A 95 -5.21 -6.75 4.28
N GLU A 96 -4.69 -5.59 3.90
CA GLU A 96 -3.97 -5.39 2.66
C GLU A 96 -2.48 -5.61 2.88
N ILE A 97 -1.91 -6.64 2.22
CA ILE A 97 -0.49 -6.96 2.31
C ILE A 97 0.19 -6.71 0.97
N ARG A 98 1.30 -5.98 1.00
CA ARG A 98 2.05 -5.58 -0.20
C ARG A 98 3.54 -5.74 0.03
N TYR A 99 4.20 -6.48 -0.86
CA TYR A 99 5.66 -6.63 -0.87
C TYR A 99 6.26 -6.04 -2.14
N ILE A 100 7.11 -5.01 -2.05
CA ILE A 100 7.76 -4.41 -3.22
C ILE A 100 8.93 -5.30 -3.68
N LEU A 101 8.80 -5.94 -4.85
CA LEU A 101 9.89 -6.69 -5.48
C LEU A 101 10.80 -5.79 -6.33
N ASP A 102 10.23 -4.77 -6.96
CA ASP A 102 10.94 -3.76 -7.74
C ASP A 102 10.14 -2.46 -7.79
N GLY A 103 10.81 -1.35 -8.07
CA GLY A 103 10.19 -0.03 -8.17
C GLY A 103 9.98 0.68 -6.84
N ARG A 104 9.08 1.67 -6.86
CA ARG A 104 8.79 2.58 -5.75
C ARG A 104 7.34 3.04 -5.81
N ALA A 105 6.73 3.19 -4.65
CA ALA A 105 5.35 3.64 -4.53
C ALA A 105 5.10 4.35 -3.20
N TYR A 106 3.95 5.01 -3.11
CA TYR A 106 3.38 5.54 -1.89
C TYR A 106 2.13 4.76 -1.50
N PHE A 107 2.01 4.51 -0.21
CA PHE A 107 0.74 4.17 0.44
C PHE A 107 0.39 5.32 1.36
N ASP A 108 -0.77 5.93 1.13
CA ASP A 108 -1.28 6.95 2.03
C ASP A 108 -2.33 6.29 2.95
N VAL A 109 -2.25 6.57 4.25
CA VAL A 109 -3.18 6.05 5.26
C VAL A 109 -3.71 7.18 6.13
N ARG A 110 -4.94 7.04 6.64
CA ARG A 110 -5.49 7.96 7.64
C ARG A 110 -4.95 7.66 9.03
N ASP A 111 -4.54 8.70 9.74
CA ASP A 111 -4.30 8.63 11.18
C ASP A 111 -5.62 8.69 11.99
N ARG A 112 -5.52 8.74 13.32
CA ARG A 112 -6.69 8.80 14.22
C ARG A 112 -7.41 10.15 14.21
N GLU A 113 -6.79 11.17 13.63
CA GLU A 113 -7.31 12.54 13.50
C GLU A 113 -7.72 12.84 12.05
N ASP A 114 -7.86 11.80 11.23
CA ASP A 114 -8.23 11.88 9.81
C ASP A 114 -7.21 12.68 8.96
N ARG A 115 -5.93 12.70 9.34
CA ARG A 115 -4.83 13.27 8.56
C ARG A 115 -4.17 12.22 7.67
N TRP A 116 -3.73 12.62 6.49
CA TRP A 116 -2.98 11.74 5.60
C TRP A 116 -1.53 11.57 6.05
N ILE A 117 -1.12 10.31 6.23
CA ILE A 117 0.27 9.90 6.37
C ILE A 117 0.68 9.22 5.07
N ARG A 118 1.72 9.74 4.41
CA ARG A 118 2.35 9.11 3.25
C ARG A 118 3.47 8.19 3.70
N ILE A 119 3.47 6.97 3.17
CA ILE A 119 4.48 5.94 3.45
C ILE A 119 5.22 5.62 2.16
N ALA A 120 6.52 5.91 2.11
CA ALA A 120 7.36 5.64 0.96
C ALA A 120 7.87 4.21 0.98
N MET A 121 7.47 3.44 -0.02
CA MET A 121 7.79 2.02 -0.18
C MET A 121 8.70 1.81 -1.38
N THR A 122 9.74 1.00 -1.20
CA THR A 122 10.77 0.68 -2.21
C THR A 122 11.09 -0.81 -2.19
N LYS A 123 11.86 -1.31 -3.16
CA LYS A 123 12.30 -2.70 -3.21
C LYS A 123 12.73 -3.27 -1.84
N GLY A 124 12.18 -4.42 -1.49
CA GLY A 124 12.43 -5.12 -0.22
C GLY A 124 11.54 -4.67 0.94
N ASP A 125 10.62 -3.71 0.73
CA ASP A 125 9.68 -3.26 1.75
C ASP A 125 8.39 -4.09 1.69
N LEU A 126 8.04 -4.73 2.81
CA LEU A 126 6.76 -5.42 3.03
C LEU A 126 5.93 -4.59 4.01
N ILE A 127 4.68 -4.28 3.65
CA ILE A 127 3.72 -3.58 4.51
C ILE A 127 2.44 -4.39 4.67
N THR A 128 1.80 -4.25 5.83
CA THR A 128 0.44 -4.73 6.10
C THR A 128 -0.39 -3.57 6.60
N LEU A 129 -1.47 -3.26 5.88
CA LEU A 129 -2.49 -2.30 6.24
C LEU A 129 -3.66 -3.07 6.86
N PRO A 130 -4.12 -2.70 8.07
CA PRO A 130 -5.15 -3.47 8.75
C PRO A 130 -6.52 -3.30 8.09
N ALA A 131 -7.35 -4.34 8.15
CA ALA A 131 -8.75 -4.28 7.75
C ALA A 131 -9.46 -3.02 8.29
N GLY A 132 -10.22 -2.34 7.43
CA GLY A 132 -10.98 -1.15 7.77
C GLY A 132 -10.20 0.17 7.81
N ILE A 133 -8.87 0.18 7.59
CA ILE A 133 -8.13 1.44 7.46
C ILE A 133 -8.44 2.12 6.12
N TYR A 134 -8.74 3.41 6.15
CA TYR A 134 -8.80 4.21 4.93
C TYR A 134 -7.40 4.43 4.39
N HIS A 135 -7.21 4.05 3.12
CA HIS A 135 -5.93 4.13 2.44
C HIS A 135 -6.10 4.34 0.94
N ARG A 136 -4.99 4.66 0.29
CA ARG A 136 -4.84 4.74 -1.17
C ARG A 136 -3.40 4.46 -1.58
N PHE A 137 -3.20 4.14 -2.85
CA PHE A 137 -1.92 3.81 -3.43
C PHE A 137 -1.62 4.67 -4.66
N THR A 138 -0.37 5.08 -4.81
CA THR A 138 0.12 5.68 -6.06
C THR A 138 1.57 5.35 -6.32
N LEU A 139 1.99 5.44 -7.58
CA LEU A 139 3.40 5.38 -7.96
C LEU A 139 4.08 6.71 -7.59
N THR A 140 5.39 6.68 -7.37
CA THR A 140 6.17 7.93 -7.25
C THR A 140 6.41 8.56 -8.62
N GLU A 141 6.85 9.82 -8.66
CA GLU A 141 7.26 10.46 -9.92
C GLU A 141 8.28 9.62 -10.70
N THR A 142 8.06 9.54 -12.01
CA THR A 142 9.02 8.96 -12.95
C THR A 142 10.14 9.96 -13.23
N VAL A 143 11.38 9.62 -12.86
CA VAL A 143 12.54 10.45 -13.25
C VAL A 143 12.75 10.38 -14.77
N PRO A 144 12.82 11.52 -15.50
CA PRO A 144 12.74 11.55 -16.96
C PRO A 144 13.83 10.76 -17.73
N PHE A 145 14.93 10.40 -17.06
CA PHE A 145 16.08 9.72 -17.67
C PHE A 145 16.16 8.22 -17.41
N ALA A 146 15.25 7.66 -16.60
CA ALA A 146 15.19 6.21 -16.37
C ALA A 146 14.06 5.61 -17.23
N ARG A 147 14.44 5.01 -18.36
CA ARG A 147 13.50 4.24 -19.19
C ARG A 147 13.11 2.97 -18.43
N HIS A 148 11.84 2.90 -18.02
CA HIS A 148 11.17 1.81 -17.30
C HIS A 148 11.45 1.74 -15.80
N TRP A 149 10.50 2.22 -15.00
CA TRP A 149 10.29 1.70 -13.65
C TRP A 149 8.99 0.92 -13.66
N ASN A 150 9.11 -0.41 -13.61
CA ASN A 150 7.99 -1.28 -13.29
C ASN A 150 7.92 -1.32 -11.78
N THR A 151 6.72 -1.17 -11.20
CA THR A 151 6.55 -1.52 -9.79
C THR A 151 5.94 -2.90 -9.73
N SER A 152 6.73 -3.87 -9.29
CA SER A 152 6.28 -5.25 -9.11
C SER A 152 5.99 -5.46 -7.64
N LEU A 153 4.76 -5.86 -7.35
CA LEU A 153 4.22 -6.05 -6.03
C LEU A 153 3.77 -7.49 -5.88
N VAL A 154 4.07 -8.13 -4.76
CA VAL A 154 3.35 -9.33 -4.35
C VAL A 154 2.13 -8.92 -3.55
N LEU A 155 0.96 -9.32 -4.04
CA LEU A 155 -0.33 -9.20 -3.38
C LEU A 155 -0.52 -10.46 -2.55
N TRP A 156 -0.64 -10.36 -1.23
CA TRP A 156 -1.04 -11.50 -0.40
C TRP A 156 -2.48 -11.31 0.06
N LEU A 157 -3.28 -12.37 -0.05
CA LEU A 157 -4.67 -12.42 0.44
C LEU A 157 -4.81 -13.55 1.46
N ASN A 158 -5.62 -13.34 2.48
CA ASN A 158 -6.14 -14.43 3.29
C ASN A 158 -7.13 -15.23 2.44
N LEU A 159 -7.03 -16.57 2.43
CA LEU A 159 -7.74 -17.50 1.53
C LEU A 159 -9.27 -17.51 1.64
N PHE A 160 -9.90 -16.55 2.33
CA PHE A 160 -11.36 -16.54 2.52
C PHE A 160 -12.15 -15.71 1.50
N GLU A 161 -11.55 -14.81 0.71
CA GLU A 161 -12.28 -14.13 -0.39
C GLU A 161 -11.39 -13.87 -1.62
N ILE A 162 -11.64 -14.63 -2.70
CA ILE A 162 -11.04 -14.42 -4.03
C ILE A 162 -12.08 -13.65 -4.87
N PRO A 163 -11.82 -12.39 -5.28
CA PRO A 163 -12.29 -11.99 -6.61
C PRO A 163 -11.53 -10.87 -7.35
N CYS A 164 -10.38 -10.34 -6.90
CA CYS A 164 -9.83 -9.13 -7.56
C CYS A 164 -9.03 -9.39 -8.86
N LEU A 165 -8.57 -10.62 -9.13
CA LEU A 165 -7.65 -10.89 -10.26
C LEU A 165 -8.17 -11.91 -11.29
N THR A 166 -9.39 -12.43 -11.11
CA THR A 166 -10.01 -13.30 -12.12
C THR A 166 -10.92 -12.48 -13.01
N GLU A 167 -10.68 -12.52 -14.32
CA GLU A 167 -11.52 -11.87 -15.33
C GLU A 167 -13.02 -12.17 -15.11
N GLY A 168 -13.79 -11.14 -14.79
CA GLY A 168 -15.23 -11.19 -14.57
C GLY A 168 -15.78 -9.79 -14.34
N PRO A 169 -17.07 -9.53 -14.62
CA PRO A 169 -17.67 -8.19 -14.62
C PRO A 169 -17.91 -7.61 -13.21
N TYR A 170 -17.30 -8.19 -12.18
CA TYR A 170 -17.56 -7.81 -10.79
C TYR A 170 -16.52 -6.79 -10.32
N ASN A 171 -16.85 -5.52 -10.55
CA ASN A 171 -16.26 -4.42 -9.79
C ASN A 171 -16.65 -4.59 -8.32
N TYR A 172 -15.70 -4.93 -7.46
CA TYR A 172 -15.86 -4.70 -6.04
C TYR A 172 -15.13 -3.42 -5.65
N LEU A 173 -15.65 -2.31 -6.18
CA LEU A 173 -15.67 -1.03 -5.47
C LEU A 173 -16.69 -1.21 -4.35
N TYR A 174 -16.26 -1.19 -3.09
CA TYR A 174 -17.19 -0.99 -1.99
C TYR A 174 -16.97 0.39 -1.39
N VAL A 175 -17.84 1.32 -1.80
CA VAL A 175 -18.20 2.50 -1.00
C VAL A 175 -19.58 2.21 -0.42
N TRP A 176 -19.75 2.36 0.90
CA TRP A 176 -21.06 2.72 1.44
C TRP A 176 -20.87 3.82 2.49
N GLY A 177 -21.24 5.04 2.10
CA GLY A 177 -21.63 6.04 3.07
C GLY A 177 -22.95 5.61 3.70
N THR A 178 -22.91 5.21 4.97
CA THR A 178 -23.89 5.56 6.01
C THR A 178 -23.44 4.98 7.36
N GLU A 179 -23.18 5.88 8.31
CA GLU A 179 -23.15 5.65 9.76
C GLU A 179 -22.43 4.40 10.30
N MET A 180 -21.11 4.50 10.53
CA MET A 180 -20.53 3.95 11.76
C MET A 180 -20.28 5.09 12.72
N ARG A 181 -21.33 5.49 13.45
CA ARG A 181 -21.16 6.27 14.67
C ARG A 181 -20.46 5.40 15.71
N THR A 182 -19.26 5.86 16.06
CA THR A 182 -18.71 5.92 17.41
C THR A 182 -18.83 4.67 18.27
N THR A 183 -17.71 3.97 18.44
CA THR A 183 -17.19 3.68 19.78
C THR A 183 -15.70 3.46 19.67
N LEU A 184 -14.90 4.43 20.11
CA LEU A 184 -13.70 4.25 20.93
C LEU A 184 -13.03 5.62 21.19
N LYS A 185 -13.52 6.30 22.22
CA LYS A 185 -12.77 7.01 23.27
C LYS A 185 -13.78 7.39 24.37
N PRO A 186 -13.34 7.45 25.63
CA PRO A 186 -14.15 7.13 26.82
C PRO A 186 -15.38 8.02 27.02
#